data_AF-A0A7S2HCZ5-F1
#
_entry.id   AF-A0A7S2HCZ5-F1
#
_cell.length_a   1.000
_cell.length_b   1.000
_cell.length_c   1.000
_cell.angle_alpha   90.00
_cell.angle_beta   90.00
_cell.angle_gamma   90.00
#
_symmetry.space_group_name_H-M   'P 1'
#
loop_
_entity.id
_entity.type
_entity.pdbx_description
1 polymer ?
#
loop_
_entity_poly.entity_id
_entity_poly.type
_entity_poly.pdbx_seq_one_letter_code
_entity_poly.pdbx_strand_id
1 'polypeptide(L)'
;MMGRQHHHHRRHTQPCTIYLAIISCLLLTHDTPLLSVLAGNYNQASAKGFRFVAAFAPPPPTHVTSRLRSFDLAATADDRIESEELEYKSGDYVHSRRSTFQKISRVSAASLALLSSSPTATKAIDVSSVAASPQPVEMKLFTDPQSLFVVNVPKRFYTLRRTAKGDMPDPKTGKGRRGGTIFTAGDMAKAEVIAIERYPTFVMLEDEGITPSGDLSTFPSIGDSITLATLLYLRRERDKPGQSRTTLLKDTVTVSEDGKTLSFMLKAEIDVQKPELLMEQMGVTELFRITTAKATLVDGQIMAIWASALSQDFDGPDGKALQETVESFRALEQQPTGA
;
A
#
# COMPACT_ATOMS: atom_id res chain seq x y z
N MET A 1 36.26 -58.50 -1.48
CA MET A 1 34.92 -58.46 -0.85
C MET A 1 35.04 -57.93 0.56
N MET A 2 34.73 -56.66 0.78
CA MET A 2 34.53 -56.07 2.12
C MET A 2 33.39 -55.06 2.01
N GLY A 3 32.26 -55.38 2.65
CA GLY A 3 31.05 -54.56 2.64
C GLY A 3 31.12 -53.48 3.71
N ARG A 4 30.92 -52.22 3.32
CA ARG A 4 30.67 -51.09 4.23
C ARG A 4 29.17 -50.94 4.44
N GLN A 5 28.73 -51.13 5.68
CA GLN A 5 27.37 -50.83 6.12
C GLN A 5 27.22 -49.33 6.42
N HIS A 6 26.19 -48.71 5.85
CA HIS A 6 25.76 -47.35 6.17
C HIS A 6 24.83 -47.35 7.39
N HIS A 7 25.21 -46.64 8.45
CA HIS A 7 24.30 -46.33 9.56
C HIS A 7 23.51 -45.04 9.27
N HIS A 8 22.20 -45.20 9.06
CA HIS A 8 21.23 -44.12 9.09
C HIS A 8 20.93 -43.72 10.54
N HIS A 9 21.22 -42.47 10.90
CA HIS A 9 20.71 -41.84 12.12
C HIS A 9 19.45 -41.02 11.79
N ARG A 10 18.27 -41.60 12.06
CA ARG A 10 17.01 -40.88 12.19
C ARG A 10 16.96 -40.25 13.58
N ARG A 11 16.92 -38.91 13.66
CA ARG A 11 16.49 -38.21 14.87
C ARG A 11 15.04 -37.76 14.71
N HIS A 12 14.14 -38.45 15.41
CA HIS A 12 12.83 -37.94 15.79
C HIS A 12 13.00 -37.10 17.06
N THR A 13 12.61 -35.83 17.02
CA THR A 13 12.37 -35.04 18.24
C THR A 13 11.06 -34.29 18.10
N GLN A 14 10.23 -34.45 19.12
CA GLN A 14 8.83 -34.05 19.24
C GLN A 14 8.65 -32.52 19.39
N PRO A 15 7.45 -31.98 19.10
CA PRO A 15 7.13 -30.58 19.41
C PRO A 15 6.78 -30.42 20.90
N CYS A 16 7.54 -29.57 21.60
CA CYS A 16 7.20 -29.12 22.95
C CYS A 16 6.11 -28.04 22.92
N THR A 17 4.97 -28.37 23.52
CA THR A 17 3.89 -27.44 23.88
C THR A 17 4.13 -26.97 25.32
N ILE A 18 4.39 -25.68 25.56
CA ILE A 18 4.35 -25.08 26.93
C ILE A 18 3.69 -23.68 26.88
N TYR A 19 2.95 -23.43 27.96
CA TYR A 19 1.88 -22.49 28.25
C TYR A 19 2.24 -20.99 28.39
N LEU A 20 1.17 -20.19 28.26
CA LEU A 20 0.99 -18.81 28.75
C LEU A 20 1.40 -18.61 30.22
N ALA A 21 1.99 -17.45 30.52
CA ALA A 21 1.88 -16.79 31.81
C ALA A 21 1.73 -15.27 31.61
N ILE A 22 0.65 -14.72 32.16
CA ILE A 22 0.41 -13.29 32.41
C ILE A 22 0.60 -13.10 33.92
N ILE A 23 1.27 -12.02 34.35
CA ILE A 23 0.83 -11.08 35.40
C ILE A 23 1.95 -10.08 35.74
N SER A 24 1.55 -8.81 35.67
CA SER A 24 1.92 -7.59 36.41
C SER A 24 3.20 -7.50 37.24
N CYS A 25 3.92 -6.40 37.02
CA CYS A 25 4.55 -5.66 38.12
C CYS A 25 4.36 -4.14 37.90
N LEU A 26 3.56 -3.52 38.77
CA LEU A 26 3.61 -2.10 39.07
C LEU A 26 4.87 -1.81 39.91
N LEU A 27 5.49 -0.64 39.75
CA LEU A 27 5.47 0.48 40.73
C LEU A 27 6.60 1.51 40.43
N LEU A 28 6.16 2.78 40.37
CA LEU A 28 6.73 4.00 40.96
C LEU A 28 8.18 4.40 40.64
N THR A 29 8.35 5.59 40.05
CA THR A 29 8.66 6.83 40.79
C THR A 29 8.56 8.04 39.86
N HIS A 30 7.84 9.06 40.32
CA HIS A 30 7.76 10.39 39.72
C HIS A 30 8.56 11.35 40.60
N ASP A 31 9.26 12.30 39.99
CA ASP A 31 9.70 13.54 40.66
C ASP A 31 9.53 14.77 39.76
N THR A 32 8.51 15.58 40.11
CA THR A 32 8.45 17.07 40.08
C THR A 32 8.24 17.83 38.74
N PRO A 33 7.83 19.13 38.76
CA PRO A 33 6.50 19.60 39.22
C PRO A 33 5.85 20.74 38.37
N LEU A 34 4.60 21.06 38.74
CA LEU A 34 3.93 22.38 38.71
C LEU A 34 3.54 23.06 37.37
N LEU A 35 2.24 23.00 37.06
CA LEU A 35 1.42 24.20 36.84
C LEU A 35 -0.04 23.89 37.19
N SER A 36 -0.56 24.64 38.14
CA SER A 36 -1.91 24.59 38.68
C SER A 36 -2.86 25.54 37.93
N VAL A 37 -4.15 25.43 38.29
CA VAL A 37 -5.26 26.40 38.06
C VAL A 37 -6.17 26.07 36.87
N LEU A 38 -7.17 25.21 37.11
CA LEU A 38 -8.57 25.64 37.37
C LEU A 38 -9.45 24.43 37.72
N ALA A 39 -10.06 24.50 38.89
CA ALA A 39 -11.08 23.57 39.35
C ALA A 39 -12.45 23.96 38.77
N GLY A 40 -13.19 22.96 38.31
CA GLY A 40 -14.59 23.07 37.88
C GLY A 40 -15.29 21.74 38.06
N ASN A 41 -16.09 21.65 39.13
CA ASN A 41 -16.91 20.52 39.55
C ASN A 41 -17.90 20.04 38.47
N TYR A 42 -18.13 18.74 38.33
CA TYR A 42 -19.37 18.05 38.73
C TYR A 42 -19.57 16.68 38.04
N ASN A 43 -20.00 15.74 38.88
CA ASN A 43 -20.83 14.55 38.66
C ASN A 43 -20.34 13.29 37.93
N GLN A 44 -20.18 12.28 38.79
CA GLN A 44 -20.36 10.85 38.59
C GLN A 44 -21.52 10.49 37.63
N ALA A 45 -21.22 9.64 36.66
CA ALA A 45 -22.19 8.72 36.10
C ALA A 45 -21.55 7.34 35.90
N SER A 46 -22.18 6.36 36.55
CA SER A 46 -21.91 4.93 36.58
C SER A 46 -21.79 4.30 35.19
N ALA A 47 -20.69 3.60 34.92
CA ALA A 47 -20.55 2.69 33.79
C ALA A 47 -20.33 1.24 34.28
N LYS A 48 -21.43 0.50 34.40
CA LYS A 48 -21.43 -0.97 34.33
C LYS A 48 -21.72 -1.35 32.89
N GLY A 49 -20.88 -2.17 32.25
CA GLY A 49 -21.19 -2.65 30.90
C GLY A 49 -20.16 -3.57 30.26
N PHE A 50 -20.38 -4.88 30.40
CA PHE A 50 -20.20 -5.93 29.39
C PHE A 50 -18.85 -6.06 28.67
N ARG A 51 -18.09 -7.10 29.06
CA ARG A 51 -17.07 -7.74 28.21
C ARG A 51 -17.68 -8.95 27.49
N PHE A 52 -17.82 -8.87 26.17
CA PHE A 52 -17.97 -10.04 25.31
C PHE A 52 -16.57 -10.45 24.82
N VAL A 53 -16.12 -11.63 25.22
CA VAL A 53 -14.93 -12.29 24.66
C VAL A 53 -15.42 -13.45 23.81
N ALA A 54 -15.41 -13.27 22.49
CA ALA A 54 -15.62 -14.36 21.54
C ALA A 54 -14.23 -14.88 21.12
N ALA A 55 -13.86 -16.06 21.63
CA ALA A 55 -12.67 -16.78 21.21
C ALA A 55 -12.98 -17.56 19.93
N PHE A 56 -12.39 -17.16 18.81
CA PHE A 56 -12.35 -17.95 17.58
C PHE A 56 -11.13 -18.88 17.63
N ALA A 57 -11.38 -20.19 17.65
CA ALA A 57 -10.36 -21.22 17.50
C ALA A 57 -9.95 -21.36 16.02
N PRO A 58 -8.65 -21.42 15.68
CA PRO A 58 -8.22 -21.73 14.32
C PRO A 58 -8.30 -23.24 14.02
N PRO A 59 -8.63 -23.64 12.79
CA PRO A 59 -8.62 -25.05 12.37
C PRO A 59 -7.17 -25.58 12.23
N PRO A 60 -6.96 -26.90 12.38
CA PRO A 60 -5.64 -27.52 12.32
C PRO A 60 -5.05 -27.57 10.89
N PRO A 61 -3.72 -27.57 10.74
CA PRO A 61 -3.06 -27.60 9.44
C PRO A 61 -3.12 -29.00 8.80
N THR A 62 -3.55 -29.05 7.54
CA THR A 62 -3.41 -30.22 6.67
C THR A 62 -2.02 -30.23 6.03
N HIS A 63 -1.21 -31.22 6.39
CA HIS A 63 0.06 -31.49 5.74
C HIS A 63 -0.19 -32.16 4.38
N VAL A 64 0.16 -31.47 3.29
CA VAL A 64 0.33 -32.08 1.96
C VAL A 64 1.83 -32.17 1.67
N THR A 65 2.35 -33.39 1.73
CA THR A 65 3.70 -33.73 1.28
C THR A 65 3.69 -34.04 -0.22
N SER A 66 4.26 -33.16 -1.05
CA SER A 66 4.65 -33.51 -2.42
C SER A 66 6.17 -33.73 -2.46
N ARG A 67 6.56 -35.00 -2.64
CA ARG A 67 7.91 -35.45 -3.02
C ARG A 67 7.94 -35.59 -4.54
N LEU A 68 8.80 -34.83 -5.22
CA LEU A 68 9.36 -35.16 -6.54
C LEU A 68 10.78 -34.57 -6.56
N ARG A 69 11.81 -35.39 -6.29
CA ARG A 69 12.70 -36.06 -7.27
C ARG A 69 13.46 -35.07 -8.15
N SER A 70 14.72 -34.86 -7.78
CA SER A 70 15.82 -34.31 -8.57
C SER A 70 16.09 -35.17 -9.80
N PHE A 71 16.21 -34.52 -10.96
CA PHE A 71 16.84 -35.08 -12.14
C PHE A 71 18.20 -34.42 -12.31
N ASP A 72 19.26 -35.21 -12.16
CA ASP A 72 20.57 -34.92 -12.75
C ASP A 72 20.46 -35.22 -14.25
N LEU A 73 20.85 -34.27 -15.10
CA LEU A 73 21.09 -34.55 -16.52
C LEU A 73 22.50 -34.10 -16.89
N ALA A 74 23.36 -35.09 -17.12
CA ALA A 74 24.63 -34.95 -17.79
C ALA A 74 24.41 -34.76 -19.30
N ALA A 75 25.26 -33.92 -19.89
CA ALA A 75 25.31 -33.65 -21.32
C ALA A 75 25.67 -34.90 -22.14
N THR A 76 25.01 -35.08 -23.28
CA THR A 76 25.59 -35.65 -24.51
C THR A 76 24.68 -35.35 -25.70
N ALA A 77 25.31 -35.22 -26.85
CA ALA A 77 24.84 -34.60 -28.08
C ALA A 77 23.92 -35.49 -28.95
N ASP A 78 23.29 -34.81 -29.92
CA ASP A 78 22.75 -35.28 -31.20
C ASP A 78 21.87 -36.55 -31.20
N ASP A 79 20.56 -36.38 -31.41
CA ASP A 79 19.99 -36.77 -32.69
C ASP A 79 18.59 -36.19 -32.94
N ARG A 80 18.26 -36.23 -34.22
CA ARG A 80 17.16 -35.67 -34.99
C ARG A 80 15.85 -36.47 -34.80
N ILE A 81 14.71 -35.83 -35.11
CA ILE A 81 13.42 -36.39 -35.60
C ILE A 81 12.20 -36.26 -34.65
N GLU A 82 11.11 -35.80 -35.29
CA GLU A 82 9.68 -35.90 -35.00
C GLU A 82 9.03 -35.01 -33.93
N SER A 83 8.41 -33.96 -34.46
CA SER A 83 7.30 -33.20 -33.90
C SER A 83 6.07 -34.09 -33.64
N GLU A 84 5.84 -34.43 -32.38
CA GLU A 84 4.55 -34.90 -31.86
C GLU A 84 3.74 -33.70 -31.33
N GLU A 85 2.57 -33.48 -31.95
CA GLU A 85 1.49 -32.63 -31.43
C GLU A 85 1.01 -33.17 -30.07
N LEU A 86 1.43 -32.53 -28.98
CA LEU A 86 0.85 -32.74 -27.67
C LEU A 86 -0.39 -31.86 -27.52
N GLU A 87 -1.53 -32.49 -27.81
CA GLU A 87 -2.89 -32.08 -27.52
C GLU A 87 -3.02 -31.63 -26.04
N TYR A 88 -3.06 -30.31 -25.82
CA TYR A 88 -3.22 -29.72 -24.50
C TYR A 88 -4.69 -29.83 -24.07
N LYS A 89 -5.02 -30.90 -23.33
CA LYS A 89 -6.33 -31.04 -22.68
C LYS A 89 -6.49 -29.97 -21.59
N SER A 90 -7.25 -28.93 -21.91
CA SER A 90 -7.74 -27.93 -20.95
C SER A 90 -8.68 -28.60 -19.94
N GLY A 91 -8.17 -28.85 -18.72
CA GLY A 91 -9.00 -29.26 -17.60
C GLY A 91 -9.81 -28.08 -17.06
N ASP A 92 -11.03 -27.92 -17.55
CA ASP A 92 -12.04 -27.00 -17.04
C ASP A 92 -12.45 -27.40 -15.61
N TYR A 93 -11.85 -26.79 -14.60
CA TYR A 93 -12.34 -26.83 -13.22
C TYR A 93 -13.39 -25.74 -13.00
N VAL A 94 -14.60 -26.00 -13.51
CA VAL A 94 -15.80 -25.22 -13.16
C VAL A 94 -16.30 -25.71 -11.79
N HIS A 95 -15.93 -25.01 -10.71
CA HIS A 95 -16.66 -25.13 -9.45
C HIS A 95 -17.90 -24.24 -9.49
N SER A 96 -18.94 -24.80 -10.10
CA SER A 96 -20.33 -24.42 -9.95
C SER A 96 -20.77 -24.59 -8.49
N ARG A 97 -20.87 -23.49 -7.74
CA ARG A 97 -21.68 -23.43 -6.50
C ARG A 97 -23.00 -22.76 -6.83
N ARG A 98 -23.93 -23.57 -7.33
CA ARG A 98 -25.36 -23.21 -7.37
C ARG A 98 -25.94 -23.27 -5.96
N SER A 99 -26.78 -22.27 -5.69
CA SER A 99 -28.08 -22.39 -5.03
C SER A 99 -28.10 -22.71 -3.54
N THR A 100 -28.50 -21.75 -2.73
CA THR A 100 -29.89 -21.66 -2.21
C THR A 100 -29.98 -20.49 -1.23
N PHE A 101 -30.76 -19.45 -1.53
CA PHE A 101 -31.64 -18.82 -0.54
C PHE A 101 -32.73 -18.03 -1.27
N GLN A 102 -33.87 -18.70 -1.43
CA GLN A 102 -35.13 -18.11 -1.82
C GLN A 102 -35.82 -17.53 -0.58
N LYS A 103 -36.53 -16.42 -0.82
CA LYS A 103 -37.77 -15.97 -0.14
C LYS A 103 -37.63 -15.46 1.29
N ILE A 104 -37.94 -14.16 1.44
CA ILE A 104 -38.98 -13.56 2.31
C ILE A 104 -39.22 -12.17 1.68
N SER A 105 -40.26 -12.00 0.88
CA SER A 105 -41.63 -11.57 1.24
C SER A 105 -41.82 -10.07 1.01
N ARG A 106 -42.76 -9.83 0.10
CA ARG A 106 -43.40 -8.56 -0.24
C ARG A 106 -44.05 -7.94 1.00
N VAL A 107 -43.96 -6.62 1.12
CA VAL A 107 -45.01 -5.81 1.75
C VAL A 107 -45.33 -4.61 0.83
N SER A 108 -46.62 -4.48 0.60
CA SER A 108 -47.41 -3.48 -0.13
C SER A 108 -47.07 -2.03 0.24
N ALA A 109 -46.98 -1.11 -0.73
CA ALA A 109 -48.05 -0.23 -1.25
C ALA A 109 -48.56 0.83 -0.25
N ALA A 110 -48.46 2.11 -0.63
CA ALA A 110 -49.60 3.01 -0.89
C ALA A 110 -49.26 4.51 -0.67
N SER A 111 -49.76 5.32 -1.62
CA SER A 111 -50.24 6.72 -1.50
C SER A 111 -49.19 7.84 -1.35
N LEU A 112 -49.02 8.77 -2.30
CA LEU A 112 -49.95 9.73 -2.93
C LEU A 112 -50.34 10.89 -2.00
N ALA A 113 -49.71 12.06 -2.21
CA ALA A 113 -50.33 13.39 -2.04
C ALA A 113 -49.46 14.47 -2.71
N LEU A 114 -50.01 15.01 -3.79
CA LEU A 114 -49.60 16.25 -4.46
C LEU A 114 -49.85 17.44 -3.54
N LEU A 115 -48.87 18.31 -3.36
CA LEU A 115 -49.05 19.69 -2.90
C LEU A 115 -48.21 20.60 -3.79
N SER A 116 -48.88 21.14 -4.79
CA SER A 116 -48.45 22.25 -5.64
C SER A 116 -48.53 23.55 -4.85
N SER A 117 -47.39 24.17 -4.54
CA SER A 117 -47.31 25.58 -4.15
C SER A 117 -46.57 26.37 -5.23
N SER A 118 -47.26 27.36 -5.79
CA SER A 118 -46.75 28.26 -6.82
C SER A 118 -45.63 29.14 -6.27
N PRO A 119 -44.47 29.25 -6.94
CA PRO A 119 -43.43 30.19 -6.52
C PRO A 119 -43.77 31.61 -6.97
N THR A 120 -43.82 32.52 -6.00
CA THR A 120 -43.87 33.97 -6.20
C THR A 120 -42.52 34.41 -6.78
N ALA A 121 -42.52 34.94 -8.00
CA ALA A 121 -41.34 35.44 -8.70
C ALA A 121 -40.80 36.71 -8.03
N THR A 122 -39.91 36.56 -7.06
CA THR A 122 -39.04 37.63 -6.60
C THR A 122 -37.87 37.77 -7.57
N LYS A 123 -37.72 38.99 -8.13
CA LYS A 123 -36.58 39.42 -8.95
C LYS A 123 -35.27 38.97 -8.29
N ALA A 124 -34.61 38.00 -8.92
CA ALA A 124 -33.28 37.58 -8.54
C ALA A 124 -32.34 38.78 -8.69
N ILE A 125 -31.81 39.22 -7.56
CA ILE A 125 -30.65 40.10 -7.51
C ILE A 125 -29.52 39.28 -8.11
N ASP A 126 -29.05 39.76 -9.25
CA ASP A 126 -27.87 39.27 -9.97
C ASP A 126 -26.65 39.51 -9.09
N VAL A 127 -26.47 38.64 -8.07
CA VAL A 127 -25.24 38.55 -7.30
C VAL A 127 -24.26 37.87 -8.25
N SER A 128 -23.64 38.68 -9.10
CA SER A 128 -22.46 38.31 -9.87
C SER A 128 -21.46 37.67 -8.92
N SER A 129 -21.46 36.34 -8.90
CA SER A 129 -20.56 35.53 -8.11
C SER A 129 -19.18 35.72 -8.72
N VAL A 130 -18.45 36.71 -8.20
CA VAL A 130 -17.02 36.87 -8.46
C VAL A 130 -16.39 35.55 -8.06
N ALA A 131 -16.02 34.75 -9.06
CA ALA A 131 -15.39 33.46 -8.85
C ALA A 131 -14.14 33.69 -8.01
N ALA A 132 -14.23 33.40 -6.71
CA ALA A 132 -13.14 33.59 -5.79
C ALA A 132 -11.97 32.75 -6.31
N SER A 133 -10.86 33.42 -6.63
CA SER A 133 -9.64 32.74 -7.05
C SER A 133 -9.32 31.64 -6.04
N PRO A 134 -9.08 30.39 -6.47
CA PRO A 134 -8.86 29.28 -5.56
C PRO A 134 -7.70 29.63 -4.63
N GLN A 135 -7.97 29.65 -3.32
CA GLN A 135 -6.98 29.97 -2.30
C GLN A 135 -5.88 28.88 -2.31
N PRO A 136 -4.59 29.26 -2.25
CA PRO A 136 -3.51 28.29 -2.14
C PRO A 136 -3.68 27.39 -0.90
N VAL A 137 -3.37 26.11 -1.05
CA VAL A 137 -3.43 25.14 0.07
C VAL A 137 -2.26 25.40 1.01
N GLU A 138 -2.55 25.53 2.31
CA GLU A 138 -1.53 25.79 3.31
C GLU A 138 -0.70 24.51 3.62
N MET A 139 0.63 24.62 3.59
CA MET A 139 1.57 23.52 3.76
C MET A 139 2.28 23.55 5.14
N LYS A 140 2.67 22.39 5.66
CA LYS A 140 3.57 22.23 6.84
C LYS A 140 4.75 21.35 6.48
N LEU A 141 5.93 21.69 7.01
CA LEU A 141 7.10 20.83 6.94
C LEU A 141 6.94 19.67 7.93
N PHE A 142 7.06 18.45 7.43
CA PHE A 142 7.18 17.24 8.24
C PHE A 142 8.62 16.73 8.19
N THR A 143 9.22 16.55 9.36
CA THR A 143 10.54 15.94 9.51
C THR A 143 10.37 14.57 10.14
N ASP A 144 10.91 13.54 9.49
CA ASP A 144 10.86 12.18 10.03
C ASP A 144 11.62 12.11 11.37
N PRO A 145 11.04 11.54 12.44
CA PRO A 145 11.72 11.41 13.73
C PRO A 145 13.02 10.60 13.68
N GLN A 146 13.21 9.75 12.67
CA GLN A 146 14.44 8.98 12.46
C GLN A 146 15.39 9.64 11.44
N SER A 147 15.07 10.87 11.01
CA SER A 147 15.84 11.61 10.01
C SER A 147 16.03 10.84 8.71
N LEU A 148 15.05 10.04 8.28
CA LEU A 148 15.10 9.36 6.99
C LEU A 148 14.70 10.27 5.82
N PHE A 149 13.81 11.23 6.07
CA PHE A 149 13.32 12.13 5.05
C PHE A 149 12.74 13.42 5.65
N VAL A 150 12.58 14.41 4.78
CA VAL A 150 11.79 15.63 5.01
C VAL A 150 10.83 15.84 3.86
N VAL A 151 9.63 16.37 4.14
CA VAL A 151 8.59 16.60 3.12
C VAL A 151 7.62 17.69 3.58
N ASN A 152 7.19 18.56 2.67
CA ASN A 152 6.06 19.45 2.92
C ASN A 152 4.75 18.72 2.64
N VAL A 153 3.81 18.77 3.58
CA VAL A 153 2.48 18.15 3.44
C VAL A 153 1.39 19.19 3.70
N PRO A 154 0.20 19.08 3.08
CA PRO A 154 -0.90 19.97 3.40
C PRO A 154 -1.24 19.97 4.90
N LYS A 155 -1.49 21.13 5.50
CA LYS A 155 -1.73 21.24 6.95
C LYS A 155 -2.93 20.43 7.40
N ARG A 156 -3.98 20.39 6.58
CA ARG A 156 -5.23 19.65 6.82
C ARG A 156 -5.07 18.13 6.81
N PHE A 157 -3.96 17.61 6.25
CA PHE A 157 -3.75 16.18 6.18
C PHE A 157 -3.42 15.62 7.56
N TYR A 158 -4.08 14.50 7.87
CA TYR A 158 -3.64 13.60 8.94
C TYR A 158 -2.32 12.95 8.52
N THR A 159 -1.40 12.78 9.46
CA THR A 159 -0.08 12.19 9.22
C THR A 159 0.16 11.02 10.16
N LEU A 160 0.60 9.88 9.62
CA LEU A 160 0.92 8.66 10.34
C LEU A 160 2.31 8.16 9.95
N ARG A 161 3.21 8.07 10.92
CA ARG A 161 4.49 7.39 10.78
C ARG A 161 4.38 5.98 11.35
N ARG A 162 4.70 4.96 10.56
CA ARG A 162 4.76 3.57 11.05
C ARG A 162 5.93 3.40 12.04
N THR A 163 5.85 2.39 12.89
CA THR A 163 6.90 2.15 13.89
C THR A 163 8.18 1.60 13.25
N ALA A 164 9.32 2.00 13.82
CA ALA A 164 10.68 1.62 13.41
C ALA A 164 10.88 0.13 13.11
N LYS A 165 10.17 -0.75 13.85
CA LYS A 165 10.31 -2.21 13.78
C LYS A 165 9.93 -2.82 12.42
N GLY A 166 9.40 -2.04 11.49
CA GLY A 166 9.02 -2.49 10.14
C GLY A 166 9.73 -1.77 8.99
N ASP A 167 10.61 -0.81 9.28
CA ASP A 167 11.21 0.03 8.23
C ASP A 167 12.40 -0.65 7.54
N MET A 168 13.07 -1.57 8.23
CA MET A 168 14.23 -2.32 7.74
C MET A 168 14.14 -3.81 8.08
N PRO A 169 14.70 -4.70 7.23
CA PRO A 169 14.95 -6.07 7.64
C PRO A 169 15.89 -6.08 8.85
N ASP A 170 15.61 -6.94 9.82
CA ASP A 170 16.44 -7.09 11.01
C ASP A 170 17.85 -7.56 10.59
N PRO A 171 18.92 -6.83 10.97
CA PRO A 171 20.29 -7.16 10.57
C PRO A 171 20.75 -8.54 11.08
N LYS A 172 20.19 -9.02 12.19
CA LYS A 172 20.60 -10.32 12.78
C LYS A 172 19.88 -11.50 12.14
N THR A 173 18.58 -11.34 11.88
CA THR A 173 17.74 -12.45 11.42
C THR A 173 17.52 -12.42 9.92
N GLY A 174 17.78 -11.29 9.25
CA GLY A 174 17.31 -11.01 7.89
C GLY A 174 15.78 -11.01 7.78
N LYS A 175 15.06 -11.22 8.89
CA LYS A 175 13.61 -11.34 8.95
C LYS A 175 13.03 -10.00 9.37
N GLY A 176 12.45 -9.29 8.40
CA GLY A 176 11.65 -8.09 8.62
C GLY A 176 10.80 -7.82 7.38
N ARG A 177 9.97 -6.76 7.42
CA ARG A 177 9.26 -6.35 6.21
C ARG A 177 10.29 -5.94 5.15
N ARG A 178 10.27 -6.62 4.01
CA ARG A 178 11.12 -6.35 2.83
C ARG A 178 10.66 -5.06 2.15
N GLY A 179 10.91 -3.94 2.82
CA GLY A 179 10.44 -2.64 2.39
C GLY A 179 8.92 -2.47 2.52
N GLY A 180 8.47 -1.23 2.33
CA GLY A 180 7.06 -0.87 2.32
C GLY A 180 6.81 0.54 2.85
N THR A 181 5.54 0.88 3.02
CA THR A 181 5.11 2.20 3.49
C THR A 181 5.63 2.47 4.91
N ILE A 182 6.44 3.51 5.04
CA ILE A 182 6.99 3.99 6.31
C ILE A 182 6.20 5.20 6.84
N PHE A 183 5.64 6.01 5.94
CA PHE A 183 4.85 7.19 6.26
C PHE A 183 3.62 7.29 5.36
N THR A 184 2.53 7.77 5.93
CA THR A 184 1.28 8.02 5.21
C THR A 184 0.71 9.35 5.68
N ALA A 185 0.21 10.15 4.75
CA ALA A 185 -0.61 11.30 5.06
C ALA A 185 -1.83 11.34 4.13
N GLY A 186 -2.91 11.99 4.54
CA GLY A 186 -4.09 12.10 3.68
C GLY A 186 -5.19 12.94 4.29
N ASP A 187 -6.10 13.35 3.43
CA ASP A 187 -7.38 13.92 3.82
C ASP A 187 -8.42 12.80 3.74
N MET A 188 -9.10 12.48 4.84
CA MET A 188 -10.10 11.39 4.85
C MET A 188 -11.45 11.82 4.26
N ALA A 189 -11.70 13.13 4.15
CA ALA A 189 -12.91 13.64 3.51
C ALA A 189 -12.82 13.57 1.98
N LYS A 190 -11.60 13.48 1.45
CA LYS A 190 -11.30 13.31 0.03
C LYS A 190 -10.59 11.98 -0.19
N ALA A 191 -10.38 11.58 -1.43
CA ALA A 191 -9.57 10.41 -1.75
C ALA A 191 -8.09 10.79 -1.98
N GLU A 192 -7.58 11.72 -1.17
CA GLU A 192 -6.22 12.26 -1.26
C GLU A 192 -5.28 11.53 -0.32
N VAL A 193 -4.21 10.94 -0.86
CA VAL A 193 -3.27 10.12 -0.08
C VAL A 193 -1.84 10.41 -0.52
N ILE A 194 -0.96 10.59 0.47
CA ILE A 194 0.48 10.61 0.34
C ILE A 194 1.04 9.39 1.04
N ALA A 195 1.98 8.69 0.41
CA ALA A 195 2.70 7.57 1.00
C ALA A 195 4.19 7.70 0.70
N ILE A 196 5.04 7.39 1.68
CA ILE A 196 6.47 7.23 1.46
C ILE A 196 6.80 5.77 1.75
N GLU A 197 7.45 5.14 0.79
CA GLU A 197 7.87 3.75 0.84
C GLU A 197 9.38 3.65 0.70
N ARG A 198 9.94 2.61 1.30
CA ARG A 198 11.38 2.34 1.27
C ARG A 198 11.59 0.92 0.77
N TYR A 199 12.48 0.73 -0.19
CA TYR A 199 12.81 -0.55 -0.79
C TYR A 199 14.32 -0.75 -0.83
N PRO A 200 14.87 -1.85 -0.27
CA PRO A 200 16.25 -2.22 -0.55
C PRO A 200 16.38 -2.57 -2.04
N THR A 201 17.23 -1.85 -2.79
CA THR A 201 17.32 -1.96 -4.26
C THR A 201 17.65 -3.39 -4.67
N PHE A 202 18.62 -4.01 -3.99
CA PHE A 202 19.04 -5.38 -4.22
C PHE A 202 17.87 -6.37 -4.09
N VAL A 203 17.14 -6.32 -2.98
CA VAL A 203 16.00 -7.22 -2.70
C VAL A 203 14.87 -6.98 -3.69
N MET A 204 14.63 -5.72 -4.07
CA MET A 204 13.59 -5.38 -5.05
C MET A 204 13.88 -6.02 -6.42
N LEU A 205 15.13 -6.02 -6.87
CA LEU A 205 15.54 -6.62 -8.14
C LEU A 205 15.48 -8.16 -8.07
N GLU A 206 15.99 -8.76 -6.98
CA GLU A 206 15.95 -10.21 -6.79
C GLU A 206 14.53 -10.78 -6.75
N ASP A 207 13.60 -10.08 -6.08
CA ASP A 207 12.20 -10.50 -6.00
C ASP A 207 11.54 -10.61 -7.40
N GLU A 208 12.08 -9.89 -8.39
CA GLU A 208 11.62 -9.84 -9.78
C GLU A 208 12.48 -10.73 -10.70
N GLY A 209 13.38 -11.53 -10.12
CA GLY A 209 14.26 -12.44 -10.85
C GLY A 209 15.42 -11.75 -11.58
N ILE A 210 15.66 -10.47 -11.30
CA ILE A 210 16.78 -9.72 -11.86
C ILE A 210 17.98 -9.91 -10.93
N THR A 211 19.09 -10.44 -11.45
CA THR A 211 20.32 -10.58 -10.65
C THR A 211 20.98 -9.21 -10.52
N PRO A 212 21.00 -8.59 -9.32
CA PRO A 212 21.67 -7.31 -9.11
C PRO A 212 23.17 -7.48 -9.32
N SER A 213 23.70 -6.91 -10.40
CA SER A 213 25.13 -6.91 -10.71
C SER A 213 25.57 -5.52 -11.16
N GLY A 214 26.83 -5.19 -10.92
CA GLY A 214 27.38 -3.89 -11.29
C GLY A 214 27.07 -2.75 -10.30
N ASP A 215 27.08 -1.53 -10.81
CA ASP A 215 26.86 -0.31 -10.05
C ASP A 215 25.37 -0.03 -9.84
N LEU A 216 24.94 0.02 -8.58
CA LEU A 216 23.56 0.33 -8.18
C LEU A 216 23.45 1.73 -7.56
N SER A 217 24.37 2.64 -7.88
CA SER A 217 24.42 4.00 -7.34
C SER A 217 23.59 5.03 -8.11
N THR A 218 23.11 4.70 -9.32
CA THR A 218 22.25 5.56 -10.15
C THR A 218 21.14 4.74 -10.84
N PHE A 219 20.00 5.34 -11.16
CA PHE A 219 18.92 4.67 -11.90
C PHE A 219 19.36 4.17 -13.29
N PRO A 220 20.09 4.97 -14.12
CA PRO A 220 20.54 4.51 -15.42
C PRO A 220 21.51 3.32 -15.37
N SER A 221 22.30 3.18 -14.30
CA SER A 221 23.19 2.02 -14.13
C SER A 221 22.43 0.75 -13.70
N ILE A 222 21.27 0.90 -13.06
CA ILE A 222 20.39 -0.21 -12.68
C ILE A 222 19.61 -0.73 -13.90
N GLY A 223 19.09 0.17 -14.74
CA GLY A 223 18.33 -0.21 -15.92
C GLY A 223 17.52 0.92 -16.56
N ASP A 224 16.68 0.54 -17.53
CA ASP A 224 15.78 1.47 -18.21
C ASP A 224 14.79 2.13 -17.24
N SER A 225 14.64 3.45 -17.33
CA SER A 225 13.86 4.24 -16.38
C SER A 225 12.37 3.91 -16.41
N ILE A 226 11.82 3.56 -17.58
CA ILE A 226 10.41 3.18 -17.73
C ILE A 226 10.20 1.81 -17.08
N THR A 227 11.14 0.89 -17.26
CA THR A 227 11.11 -0.44 -16.64
C THR A 227 11.20 -0.33 -15.12
N LEU A 228 12.07 0.54 -14.58
CA LEU A 228 12.20 0.77 -13.15
C LEU A 228 10.97 1.46 -12.55
N ALA A 229 10.39 2.46 -13.23
CA ALA A 229 9.11 3.06 -12.83
C ALA A 229 7.99 1.99 -12.80
N THR A 230 8.00 1.09 -13.78
CA THR A 230 7.04 -0.02 -13.88
C THR A 230 7.18 -0.99 -12.72
N LEU A 231 8.40 -1.40 -12.42
CA LEU A 231 8.76 -2.26 -11.30
C LEU A 231 8.27 -1.66 -9.96
N LEU A 232 8.50 -0.37 -9.75
CA LEU A 232 8.14 0.32 -8.52
C LEU A 232 6.63 0.33 -8.30
N TYR A 233 5.83 0.65 -9.33
CA TYR A 233 4.37 0.68 -9.14
C TYR A 233 3.75 -0.72 -9.04
N LEU A 234 4.27 -1.72 -9.78
CA LEU A 234 3.80 -3.11 -9.64
C LEU A 234 4.03 -3.62 -8.21
N ARG A 235 5.21 -3.33 -7.65
CA ARG A 235 5.53 -3.70 -6.26
C ARG A 235 4.61 -3.00 -5.25
N ARG A 236 4.29 -1.73 -5.49
CA ARG A 236 3.38 -0.96 -4.63
C ARG A 236 1.97 -1.57 -4.61
N GLU A 237 1.39 -1.83 -5.77
CA GLU A 237 0.03 -2.37 -5.89
C GLU A 237 -0.04 -3.84 -5.45
N ARG A 238 1.12 -4.54 -5.38
CA ARG A 238 1.21 -6.00 -5.16
C ARG A 238 0.45 -6.79 -6.21
N ASP A 239 0.28 -6.18 -7.37
CA ASP A 239 -0.41 -6.77 -8.51
C ASP A 239 0.53 -7.71 -9.26
N LYS A 240 -0.05 -8.76 -9.85
CA LYS A 240 0.68 -9.54 -10.85
C LYS A 240 0.74 -8.76 -12.17
N PRO A 241 1.82 -8.94 -12.95
CA PRO A 241 1.88 -8.40 -14.31
C PRO A 241 0.61 -8.77 -15.09
N GLY A 242 -0.04 -7.78 -15.71
CA GLY A 242 -1.26 -7.95 -16.49
C GLY A 242 -2.59 -7.88 -15.72
N GLN A 243 -2.58 -7.73 -14.39
CA GLN A 243 -3.81 -7.54 -13.60
C GLN A 243 -4.06 -6.08 -13.19
N SER A 244 -3.02 -5.24 -13.23
CA SER A 244 -3.16 -3.86 -12.77
C SER A 244 -3.95 -3.02 -13.77
N ARG A 245 -4.96 -2.30 -13.27
CA ARG A 245 -5.65 -1.22 -14.02
C ARG A 245 -4.86 0.10 -14.00
N THR A 246 -3.65 0.07 -13.45
CA THR A 246 -2.74 1.20 -13.38
C THR A 246 -1.89 1.26 -14.64
N THR A 247 -1.95 2.40 -15.32
CA THR A 247 -1.15 2.72 -16.50
C THR A 247 -0.09 3.75 -16.14
N LEU A 248 1.16 3.46 -16.49
CA LEU A 248 2.26 4.42 -16.42
C LEU A 248 2.17 5.42 -17.58
N LEU A 249 2.19 6.72 -17.27
CA LEU A 249 2.25 7.78 -18.28
C LEU A 249 3.71 7.94 -18.73
N LYS A 250 4.08 7.23 -19.80
CA LYS A 250 5.49 7.07 -20.23
C LYS A 250 6.20 8.38 -20.54
N ASP A 251 5.47 9.37 -21.03
CA ASP A 251 5.94 10.72 -21.33
C ASP A 251 6.32 11.54 -20.09
N THR A 252 5.85 11.14 -18.91
CA THR A 252 6.15 11.81 -17.63
C THR A 252 7.37 11.24 -16.93
N VAL A 253 7.98 10.17 -17.46
CA VAL A 253 9.13 9.52 -16.84
C VAL A 253 10.38 10.36 -17.08
N THR A 254 10.93 10.94 -16.00
CA THR A 254 12.13 11.77 -16.06
C THR A 254 13.14 11.32 -15.01
N VAL A 255 14.42 11.32 -15.37
CA VAL A 255 15.53 11.10 -14.44
C VAL A 255 16.27 12.41 -14.26
N SER A 256 16.65 12.73 -13.02
CA SER A 256 17.47 13.91 -12.71
C SER A 256 18.87 13.81 -13.33
N GLU A 257 19.55 14.95 -13.47
CA GLU A 257 20.90 15.02 -14.05
C GLU A 257 21.94 14.18 -13.30
N ASP A 258 21.78 14.04 -11.98
CA ASP A 258 22.65 13.19 -11.14
C ASP A 258 22.34 11.69 -11.25
N GLY A 259 21.28 11.32 -11.98
CA GLY A 259 20.84 9.93 -12.14
C GLY A 259 20.22 9.32 -10.88
N LYS A 260 20.06 10.06 -9.77
CA LYS A 260 19.63 9.51 -8.47
C LYS A 260 18.15 9.70 -8.17
N THR A 261 17.44 10.51 -8.95
CA THR A 261 16.01 10.76 -8.78
C THR A 261 15.26 10.37 -10.04
N LEU A 262 14.19 9.60 -9.86
CA LEU A 262 13.27 9.16 -10.90
C LEU A 262 11.87 9.71 -10.57
N SER A 263 11.29 10.49 -11.47
CA SER A 263 9.93 11.03 -11.34
C SER A 263 9.03 10.50 -12.44
N PHE A 264 7.77 10.22 -12.12
CA PHE A 264 6.78 9.71 -13.08
C PHE A 264 5.35 9.86 -12.56
N MET A 265 4.37 9.74 -13.45
CA MET A 265 2.95 9.76 -13.12
C MET A 265 2.26 8.45 -13.52
N LEU A 266 1.24 8.08 -12.74
CA LEU A 266 0.39 6.93 -12.97
C LEU A 266 -1.07 7.38 -13.09
N LYS A 267 -1.82 6.70 -13.95
CA LYS A 267 -3.28 6.80 -14.07
C LYS A 267 -3.88 5.43 -13.77
N ALA A 268 -4.66 5.32 -12.71
CA ALA A 268 -5.35 4.10 -12.33
C ALA A 268 -6.86 4.27 -12.49
N GLU A 269 -7.49 3.33 -13.19
CA GLU A 269 -8.95 3.27 -13.32
C GLU A 269 -9.57 2.70 -12.03
N ILE A 270 -10.59 3.37 -11.52
CA ILE A 270 -11.34 2.92 -10.34
C ILE A 270 -12.61 2.23 -10.81
N ASP A 271 -12.83 1.00 -10.33
CA ASP A 271 -14.04 0.24 -10.64
C ASP A 271 -15.27 0.87 -9.96
N VAL A 272 -16.22 1.32 -10.77
CA VAL A 272 -17.46 1.93 -10.29
C VAL A 272 -18.58 0.92 -10.46
N GLN A 273 -19.15 0.45 -9.35
CA GLN A 273 -20.21 -0.57 -9.38
C GLN A 273 -21.52 -0.10 -10.05
N LYS A 274 -21.76 1.22 -10.09
CA LYS A 274 -22.99 1.85 -10.59
C LYS A 274 -22.66 3.13 -11.36
N PRO A 275 -22.10 3.03 -12.58
CA PRO A 275 -21.70 4.20 -13.37
C PRO A 275 -22.86 5.14 -13.69
N GLU A 276 -24.09 4.63 -13.75
CA GLU A 276 -25.31 5.43 -13.97
C GLU A 276 -25.57 6.44 -12.84
N LEU A 277 -25.35 6.04 -11.57
CA LEU A 277 -25.51 6.95 -10.43
C LEU A 277 -24.39 7.98 -10.38
N LEU A 278 -23.18 7.58 -10.79
CA LEU A 278 -22.05 8.50 -10.88
C LEU A 278 -22.29 9.58 -11.93
N MET A 279 -22.84 9.20 -13.08
CA MET A 279 -23.25 10.14 -14.11
C MET A 279 -24.34 11.09 -13.59
N GLU A 280 -25.34 10.58 -12.89
CA GLU A 280 -26.42 11.41 -12.33
C GLU A 280 -25.90 12.43 -11.29
N GLN A 281 -24.98 12.04 -10.43
CA GLN A 281 -24.50 12.86 -9.31
C GLN A 281 -23.35 13.80 -9.69
N MET A 282 -22.40 13.33 -10.50
CA MET A 282 -21.14 14.02 -10.78
C MET A 282 -20.97 14.36 -12.27
N GLY A 283 -21.84 13.86 -13.14
CA GLY A 283 -21.74 14.09 -14.59
C GLY A 283 -20.58 13.35 -15.26
N VAL A 284 -20.04 12.30 -14.64
CA VAL A 284 -18.91 11.52 -15.16
C VAL A 284 -19.26 10.02 -15.20
N THR A 285 -18.78 9.32 -16.24
CA THR A 285 -18.99 7.86 -16.40
C THR A 285 -17.94 7.03 -15.67
N GLU A 286 -16.72 7.57 -15.54
CA GLU A 286 -15.54 6.84 -15.09
C GLU A 286 -14.80 7.65 -14.03
N LEU A 287 -14.14 6.96 -13.11
CA LEU A 287 -13.26 7.57 -12.12
C LEU A 287 -11.82 7.13 -12.34
N PHE A 288 -10.92 8.10 -12.35
CA PHE A 288 -9.50 7.87 -12.42
C PHE A 288 -8.82 8.41 -11.17
N ARG A 289 -7.86 7.65 -10.67
CA ARG A 289 -6.87 8.12 -9.69
C ARG A 289 -5.62 8.53 -10.44
N ILE A 290 -5.19 9.77 -10.25
CA ILE A 290 -3.90 10.25 -10.73
C ILE A 290 -2.93 10.18 -9.57
N THR A 291 -1.74 9.63 -9.82
CA THR A 291 -0.66 9.55 -8.83
C THR A 291 0.60 10.18 -9.41
N THR A 292 1.19 11.13 -8.71
CA THR A 292 2.55 11.60 -8.98
C THR A 292 3.52 10.90 -8.04
N ALA A 293 4.66 10.48 -8.56
CA ALA A 293 5.66 9.74 -7.83
C ALA A 293 7.05 10.32 -8.04
N LYS A 294 7.88 10.25 -7.00
CA LYS A 294 9.31 10.56 -7.03
C LYS A 294 10.05 9.52 -6.21
N ALA A 295 11.03 8.88 -6.81
CA ALA A 295 11.89 7.90 -6.18
C ALA A 295 13.32 8.44 -6.13
N THR A 296 13.96 8.40 -4.96
CA THR A 296 15.34 8.81 -4.75
C THR A 296 16.15 7.62 -4.27
N LEU A 297 17.32 7.42 -4.87
CA LEU A 297 18.27 6.37 -4.51
C LEU A 297 19.26 6.90 -3.47
N VAL A 298 19.28 6.29 -2.29
CA VAL A 298 20.13 6.65 -1.15
C VAL A 298 20.67 5.36 -0.50
N ASP A 299 21.98 5.25 -0.35
CA ASP A 299 22.65 4.14 0.35
C ASP A 299 22.21 2.73 -0.09
N GLY A 300 22.07 2.52 -1.41
CA GLY A 300 21.64 1.23 -1.97
C GLY A 300 20.16 0.92 -1.76
N GLN A 301 19.34 1.94 -1.48
CA GLN A 301 17.92 1.82 -1.25
C GLN A 301 17.16 2.87 -2.05
N ILE A 302 15.97 2.50 -2.49
CA ILE A 302 15.05 3.41 -3.16
C ILE A 302 14.01 3.87 -2.14
N MET A 303 13.94 5.18 -1.91
CA MET A 303 12.85 5.81 -1.18
C MET A 303 11.91 6.48 -2.18
N ALA A 304 10.66 6.02 -2.22
CA ALA A 304 9.65 6.53 -3.14
C ALA A 304 8.55 7.27 -2.38
N ILE A 305 8.31 8.53 -2.72
CA ILE A 305 7.10 9.25 -2.35
C ILE A 305 6.06 9.11 -3.45
N TRP A 306 4.82 8.97 -3.03
CA TRP A 306 3.64 8.87 -3.86
C TRP A 306 2.60 9.85 -3.36
N ALA A 307 1.98 10.61 -4.25
CA ALA A 307 0.86 11.48 -3.93
C ALA A 307 -0.25 11.25 -4.95
N SER A 308 -1.46 10.91 -4.47
CA SER A 308 -2.57 10.51 -5.32
C SER A 308 -3.88 11.19 -4.93
N ALA A 309 -4.68 11.52 -5.92
CA ALA A 309 -6.06 12.00 -5.77
C ALA A 309 -6.93 11.50 -6.93
N LEU A 310 -8.25 11.74 -6.84
CA LEU A 310 -9.14 11.59 -7.99
C LEU A 310 -8.77 12.65 -9.04
N SER A 311 -8.99 12.34 -10.32
CA SER A 311 -8.67 13.26 -11.42
C SER A 311 -9.30 14.65 -11.23
N GLN A 312 -10.56 14.72 -10.74
CA GLN A 312 -11.23 16.01 -10.56
C GLN A 312 -10.58 16.87 -9.47
N ASP A 313 -10.14 16.25 -8.37
CA ASP A 313 -9.41 16.94 -7.29
C ASP A 313 -7.98 17.29 -7.72
N PHE A 314 -7.37 16.42 -8.54
CA PHE A 314 -6.00 16.58 -9.01
C PHE A 314 -5.84 17.75 -10.01
N ASP A 315 -6.88 18.08 -10.77
CA ASP A 315 -6.84 19.25 -11.66
C ASP A 315 -7.01 20.58 -10.91
N GLY A 316 -7.36 20.51 -9.61
CA GLY A 316 -7.61 21.65 -8.74
C GLY A 316 -6.38 22.17 -7.96
N PRO A 317 -6.61 23.05 -6.96
CA PRO A 317 -5.54 23.53 -6.08
C PRO A 317 -4.90 22.40 -5.25
N ASP A 318 -5.66 21.34 -4.99
CA ASP A 318 -5.21 20.19 -4.21
C ASP A 318 -4.17 19.37 -4.97
N GLY A 319 -4.36 19.13 -6.27
CA GLY A 319 -3.34 18.47 -7.08
C GLY A 319 -2.03 19.24 -7.18
N LYS A 320 -2.08 20.58 -7.23
CA LYS A 320 -0.86 21.42 -7.14
C LYS A 320 -0.15 21.22 -5.80
N ALA A 321 -0.89 21.17 -4.70
CA ALA A 321 -0.31 20.91 -3.38
C ALA A 321 0.29 19.50 -3.26
N LEU A 322 -0.30 18.51 -3.92
CA LEU A 322 0.24 17.15 -4.01
C LEU A 322 1.52 17.09 -4.86
N GLN A 323 1.58 17.84 -5.98
CA GLN A 323 2.81 17.98 -6.77
C GLN A 323 3.91 18.65 -5.94
N GLU A 324 3.62 19.75 -5.26
CA GLU A 324 4.57 20.44 -4.37
C GLU A 324 5.06 19.51 -3.24
N THR A 325 4.17 18.68 -2.69
CA THR A 325 4.54 17.66 -1.71
C THR A 325 5.61 16.73 -2.29
N VAL A 326 5.39 16.18 -3.49
CA VAL A 326 6.32 15.26 -4.14
C VAL A 326 7.65 15.95 -4.49
N GLU A 327 7.60 17.18 -4.97
CA GLU A 327 8.79 17.96 -5.30
C GLU A 327 9.64 18.26 -4.06
N SER A 328 8.99 18.65 -2.96
CA SER A 328 9.63 18.99 -1.68
C SER A 328 10.27 17.80 -0.97
N PHE A 329 9.89 16.57 -1.31
CA PHE A 329 10.43 15.36 -0.70
C PHE A 329 11.94 15.25 -0.91
N ARG A 330 12.66 15.06 0.20
CA ARG A 330 14.10 14.77 0.21
C ARG A 330 14.36 13.58 1.10
N ALA A 331 14.93 12.53 0.52
CA ALA A 331 15.54 11.44 1.28
C ALA A 331 16.86 11.94 1.90
N LEU A 332 17.11 11.60 3.16
CA LEU A 332 18.30 11.99 3.89
C LEU A 332 19.27 10.81 3.95
N GLU A 333 20.56 11.07 3.74
CA GLU A 333 21.61 10.07 3.95
C GLU A 333 21.63 9.67 5.42
N GLN A 334 21.61 8.36 5.69
CA GLN A 334 21.73 7.89 7.05
C GLN A 334 23.20 7.92 7.44
N GLN A 335 23.54 8.67 8.49
CA GLN A 335 24.87 8.49 9.07
C GLN A 335 25.00 7.02 9.51
N PRO A 336 26.06 6.30 9.08
CA PRO A 336 26.28 4.95 9.55
C PRO A 336 26.42 5.03 11.07
N THR A 337 25.41 4.55 11.79
CA THR A 337 25.48 4.42 13.24
C THR A 337 26.68 3.54 13.54
N GLY A 338 27.73 4.14 14.11
CA GLY A 338 29.08 3.60 14.21
C GLY A 338 29.11 2.09 14.47
N ALA A 339 29.75 1.38 13.54
CA ALA A 339 30.04 -0.05 13.63
C ALA A 339 31.00 -0.36 14.78
#